data_AF-A0A5N8XCM7-F1
#
_entry.id   AF-A0A5N8XCM7-F1
#
_cell.length_a   1.000
_cell.length_b   1.000
_cell.length_c   1.000
_cell.angle_alpha   90.00
_cell.angle_beta   90.00
_cell.angle_gamma   90.00
#
_symmetry.space_group_name_H-M   'P 1'
#
loop_
_entity.id
_entity.type
_entity.pdbx_description
1 polymer ?
#
loop_
_entity_poly.entity_id
_entity_poly.type
_entity_poly.pdbx_seq_one_letter_code
_entity_poly.pdbx_strand_id
1 'polypeptide(L)'
;MSTLPHPHGPSVPPLDDDEERVARARRRLTGLATALVLNPLDRQVHADLRDFMDSESEPALQSWEALLSRSPDELRERISALLGSQVARRAS
;
A
#
# COMPACT_ATOMS: atom_id res chain seq x y z
N MET A 1 6.13 -30.68 -26.32
CA MET A 1 5.43 -29.63 -25.56
C MET A 1 6.50 -28.77 -24.90
N SER A 2 6.92 -27.68 -25.56
CA SER A 2 7.94 -26.78 -25.03
C SER A 2 7.24 -25.68 -24.23
N THR A 3 7.45 -25.66 -22.92
CA THR A 3 7.03 -24.57 -22.05
C THR A 3 7.94 -23.37 -22.29
N LEU A 4 7.40 -22.32 -22.91
CA LEU A 4 8.07 -21.03 -23.04
C LEU A 4 8.24 -20.40 -21.64
N PRO A 5 9.41 -19.86 -21.29
CA PRO A 5 9.58 -19.09 -20.07
C PRO A 5 8.76 -17.80 -20.18
N HIS A 6 7.90 -17.54 -19.18
CA HIS A 6 7.23 -16.25 -19.04
C HIS A 6 8.30 -15.16 -18.82
N PRO A 7 8.29 -14.06 -19.58
CA PRO A 7 9.18 -12.95 -19.30
C PRO A 7 8.72 -12.28 -18.00
N HIS A 8 9.54 -12.42 -16.95
CA HIS A 8 9.47 -11.55 -15.79
C HIS A 8 9.84 -10.13 -16.26
N GLY A 9 8.84 -9.33 -16.64
CA GLY A 9 9.04 -7.89 -16.86
C GLY A 9 9.63 -7.24 -15.61
N PRO A 10 10.33 -6.10 -15.73
CA PRO A 10 11.03 -5.48 -14.61
C PRO A 10 10.06 -5.19 -13.47
N SER A 11 10.24 -5.91 -12.37
CA SER A 11 9.46 -5.75 -11.14
C SER A 11 9.54 -4.31 -10.66
N VAL A 12 8.39 -3.73 -10.34
CA VAL A 12 8.31 -2.52 -9.52
C VAL A 12 9.21 -2.74 -8.30
N PRO A 13 10.02 -1.77 -7.84
CA PRO A 13 10.66 -1.91 -6.55
C PRO A 13 9.52 -2.15 -5.58
N PRO A 14 9.54 -3.24 -4.83
CA PRO A 14 8.48 -3.48 -3.89
C PRO A 14 8.34 -2.24 -3.00
N LEU A 15 7.09 -1.89 -2.71
CA LEU A 15 6.82 -0.99 -1.60
C LEU A 15 7.59 -1.54 -0.40
N ASP A 16 8.22 -0.67 0.37
CA ASP A 16 8.69 -1.13 1.66
C ASP A 16 7.49 -1.45 2.56
N ASP A 17 7.74 -2.18 3.65
CA ASP A 17 6.67 -2.72 4.49
C ASP A 17 5.74 -1.63 5.05
N ASP A 18 6.28 -0.46 5.36
CA ASP A 18 5.50 0.67 5.88
C ASP A 18 4.67 1.33 4.78
N GLU A 19 5.25 1.53 3.60
CA GLU A 19 4.53 2.01 2.42
C GLU A 19 3.40 1.06 2.02
N GLU A 20 3.64 -0.25 2.02
CA GLU A 20 2.62 -1.25 1.72
C GLU A 20 1.51 -1.25 2.77
N ARG A 21 1.87 -1.23 4.05
CA ARG A 21 0.92 -1.24 5.16
C ARG A 21 -0.01 -0.03 5.10
N VAL A 22 0.56 1.17 4.90
CA VAL A 22 -0.23 2.41 4.76
C VAL A 22 -1.10 2.38 3.50
N ALA A 23 -0.56 1.95 2.35
CA ALA A 23 -1.33 1.87 1.11
C ALA A 23 -2.53 0.92 1.22
N ARG A 24 -2.31 -0.27 1.81
CA ARG A 24 -3.37 -1.26 2.06
C ARG A 24 -4.43 -0.72 3.02
N ALA A 25 -4.01 -0.14 4.14
CA ALA A 25 -4.93 0.40 5.14
C ALA A 25 -5.78 1.55 4.58
N ARG A 26 -5.16 2.49 3.84
CA ARG A 26 -5.89 3.60 3.18
C ARG A 26 -6.94 3.07 2.20
N ARG A 27 -6.57 2.10 1.35
CA ARG A 27 -7.51 1.50 0.40
C ARG A 27 -8.69 0.83 1.10
N ARG A 28 -8.43 0.05 2.14
CA ARG A 28 -9.47 -0.64 2.91
C ARG A 28 -10.39 0.35 3.61
N LEU A 29 -9.83 1.35 4.30
CA LEU A 29 -10.60 2.36 5.01
C LEU A 29 -11.45 3.22 4.06
N THR A 30 -10.93 3.60 2.89
CA THR A 30 -11.73 4.28 1.86
C THR A 30 -12.93 3.44 1.42
N GLY A 31 -12.72 2.14 1.20
CA GLY A 31 -13.81 1.22 0.86
C GLY A 31 -14.89 1.15 1.95
N LEU A 32 -14.48 1.03 3.21
CA LEU A 32 -15.40 1.03 4.36
C LEU A 32 -16.14 2.35 4.51
N ALA A 33 -15.46 3.49 4.33
CA ALA A 33 -16.08 4.81 4.37
C ALA A 33 -17.14 4.97 3.28
N THR A 34 -16.84 4.56 2.05
CA THR A 34 -17.82 4.55 0.96
C THR A 34 -19.00 3.63 1.27
N ALA A 35 -18.76 2.43 1.77
CA ALA A 35 -19.82 1.49 2.14
C ALA A 35 -20.74 2.06 3.23
N LEU A 36 -20.17 2.76 4.23
CA LEU A 36 -20.93 3.40 5.30
C LEU A 36 -21.81 4.54 4.79
N VAL A 37 -21.31 5.32 3.82
CA VAL A 37 -22.11 6.38 3.17
C VAL A 37 -23.28 5.78 2.38
N LEU A 38 -23.05 4.67 1.66
CA LEU A 38 -24.08 4.04 0.83
C LEU A 38 -25.11 3.26 1.65
N ASN A 39 -24.68 2.58 2.72
CA ASN A 39 -25.51 1.71 3.54
C ASN A 39 -25.27 1.96 5.05
N PRO A 40 -25.71 3.10 5.60
CA PRO A 40 -25.31 3.57 6.93
C PRO A 40 -25.79 2.68 8.09
N LEU A 41 -26.80 1.84 7.87
CA LEU A 41 -27.35 0.93 8.89
C LEU A 41 -27.00 -0.56 8.63
N ASP A 42 -26.13 -0.83 7.66
CA ASP A 42 -25.70 -2.20 7.36
C ASP A 42 -24.76 -2.71 8.48
N ARG A 43 -25.24 -3.70 9.22
CA ARG A 43 -24.51 -4.29 10.35
C ARG A 43 -23.16 -4.89 9.95
N GLN A 44 -23.03 -5.41 8.72
CA GLN A 44 -21.77 -5.97 8.26
C GLN A 44 -20.73 -4.87 8.05
N VAL A 45 -21.12 -3.73 7.46
CA VAL A 45 -20.21 -2.57 7.32
C VAL A 45 -19.72 -2.08 8.67
N HIS A 46 -20.60 -2.06 9.68
CA HIS A 46 -20.22 -1.72 11.06
C HIS A 46 -19.26 -2.75 11.69
N ALA A 47 -19.44 -4.04 11.41
CA ALA A 47 -18.54 -5.10 11.89
C ALA A 47 -17.16 -4.98 11.24
N ASP A 48 -17.11 -4.87 9.91
CA ASP A 48 -15.86 -4.77 9.16
C ASP A 48 -15.05 -3.51 9.54
N LEU A 49 -15.74 -2.40 9.84
CA LEU A 49 -15.10 -1.19 10.34
C LEU A 49 -14.52 -1.39 11.74
N ARG A 50 -15.23 -2.07 12.64
CA ARG A 50 -14.71 -2.37 13.97
C ARG A 50 -13.47 -3.26 13.89
N ASP A 51 -13.53 -4.31 13.08
CA ASP A 51 -12.39 -5.22 12.87
C ASP A 51 -11.17 -4.48 12.32
N PHE A 52 -11.37 -3.54 11.39
CA PHE A 52 -10.29 -2.68 10.89
C PHE A 52 -9.69 -1.82 12.00
N MET A 53 -10.54 -1.19 12.83
CA MET A 53 -10.08 -0.36 13.94
C MET A 53 -9.29 -1.16 14.97
N ASP A 54 -9.71 -2.40 15.26
CA ASP A 54 -9.11 -3.25 16.28
C ASP A 54 -7.78 -3.88 15.84
N SER A 55 -7.54 -4.05 14.53
CA SER A 55 -6.40 -4.84 14.04
C SER A 55 -5.46 -4.13 13.07
N GLU A 56 -5.94 -3.17 12.29
CA GLU A 56 -5.18 -2.58 11.18
C GLU A 56 -4.92 -1.08 11.34
N SER A 57 -5.80 -0.37 12.05
CA SER A 57 -5.72 1.09 12.19
C SER A 57 -4.44 1.52 12.88
N GLU A 58 -4.16 0.99 14.08
CA GLU A 58 -3.01 1.40 14.89
C GLU A 58 -1.65 1.06 14.22
N PRO A 59 -1.43 -0.16 13.69
CA PRO A 59 -0.20 -0.46 12.93
C PRO A 59 -0.02 0.43 11.70
N ALA A 60 -1.11 0.81 11.02
CA ALA A 60 -1.03 1.70 9.87
C ALA A 60 -0.66 3.13 10.25
N LEU A 61 -1.15 3.63 11.40
CA LEU A 61 -0.77 4.93 11.94
C LEU A 61 0.71 4.96 12.33
N GLN A 62 1.21 3.92 12.99
CA GLN A 62 2.63 3.81 13.35
C GLN A 62 3.53 3.81 12.12
N SER A 63 3.18 3.02 11.09
CA SER A 63 3.89 3.06 9.81
C SER A 63 3.80 4.44 9.16
N TRP A 64 2.65 5.11 9.21
CA TRP A 64 2.51 6.45 8.67
C TRP A 64 3.42 7.46 9.36
N GLU A 65 3.52 7.41 10.69
CA GLU A 65 4.44 8.24 11.46
C GLU A 65 5.90 7.94 11.13
N ALA A 66 6.27 6.66 10.96
CA ALA A 66 7.60 6.25 10.53
C ALA A 66 7.96 6.78 9.14
N LEU A 67 7.01 6.76 8.19
CA LEU A 67 7.21 7.35 6.87
C LEU A 67 7.43 8.86 6.93
N LEU A 68 6.68 9.55 7.79
CA LEU A 68 6.81 11.01 7.97
C LEU A 68 8.10 11.42 8.69
N SER A 69 8.67 10.54 9.51
CA SER A 69 9.90 10.80 10.25
C SER A 69 11.18 10.50 9.48
N ARG A 70 11.07 9.99 8.24
CA ARG A 70 12.22 9.71 7.37
C ARG A 70 13.10 10.95 7.18
N SER A 71 14.40 10.73 7.31
CA SER A 71 15.41 11.73 7.03
C SER A 71 15.45 12.10 5.54
N PRO A 72 15.99 13.28 5.19
CA PRO A 72 16.17 13.66 3.79
C PRO A 72 17.01 12.67 2.98
N ASP A 73 17.99 12.00 3.59
CA ASP A 73 18.84 11.04 2.90
C ASP A 73 18.08 9.75 2.58
N GLU A 74 17.31 9.21 3.54
CA GLU A 74 16.43 8.05 3.30
C GLU A 74 15.38 8.35 2.22
N LEU A 75 14.83 9.58 2.19
CA LEU A 75 13.90 10.00 1.15
C LEU A 75 14.58 10.06 -0.23
N ARG A 76 15.81 10.59 -0.32
CA ARG A 76 16.57 10.63 -1.58
C ARG A 76 16.89 9.23 -2.10
N GLU A 77 17.30 8.33 -1.21
CA GLU A 77 17.54 6.93 -1.55
C GLU A 77 16.28 6.26 -2.07
N ARG A 78 15.14 6.46 -1.37
CA ARG A 78 13.86 5.89 -1.79
C ARG A 78 13.39 6.42 -3.14
N ILE A 79 13.47 7.74 -3.37
CA ILE A 79 13.13 8.36 -4.65
C ILE A 79 14.04 7.83 -5.77
N SER A 80 15.33 7.68 -5.51
CA SER A 80 16.29 7.17 -6.50
C SER A 80 15.97 5.72 -6.89
N ALA A 81 15.62 4.87 -5.92
CA ALA A 81 15.19 3.49 -6.17
C ALA A 81 13.89 3.44 -7.02
N LEU A 82 12.92 4.29 -6.70
CA LEU A 82 11.67 4.39 -7.46
C LEU A 82 11.92 4.88 -8.90
N LEU A 83 12.73 5.93 -9.10
CA LEU A 83 13.02 6.45 -10.43
C LEU A 83 13.83 5.45 -11.28
N GLY A 84 14.82 4.79 -10.69
CA GLY A 84 15.65 3.80 -11.38
C GLY A 84 14.82 2.66 -11.98
N SER A 85 13.83 2.17 -11.22
CA SER A 85 12.93 1.13 -11.71
C SER A 85 11.94 1.57 -12.79
N GLN A 86 11.48 2.83 -12.75
CA GLN A 86 10.58 3.38 -13.77
C GLN A 86 11.32 3.53 -15.11
N VAL A 87 12.60 3.90 -15.06
CA VAL A 87 13.46 3.95 -16.24
C VAL A 87 13.68 2.55 -16.82
N ALA A 88 14.00 1.56 -15.97
CA ALA A 88 14.15 0.17 -16.41
C ALA A 88 12.87 -0.37 -17.08
N ARG A 89 11.69 0.02 -16.57
CA ARG A 89 10.39 -0.34 -17.14
C ARG A 89 10.15 0.26 -18.53
N ARG A 90 10.48 1.54 -18.74
CA ARG A 90 10.27 2.21 -20.04
C ARG A 90 11.18 1.70 -21.15
N ALA A 91 12.29 1.07 -20.79
CA ALA A 91 13.26 0.52 -21.72
C ALA A 91 12.99 -0.95 -22.11
N SER A 92 12.00 -1.59 -21.47
CA SER A 92 11.55 -2.97 -21.74
C SER A 92 10.27 -2.98 -22.57
#